data_AF-A0A8I6AIK9-F1
#
_entry.id   AF-A0A8I6AIK9-F1
#
_cell.length_a   1.000
_cell.length_b   1.000
_cell.length_c   1.000
_cell.angle_alpha   90.00
_cell.angle_beta   90.00
_cell.angle_gamma   90.00
#
_symmetry.space_group_name_H-M   'P 1'
#
loop_
_entity.id
_entity.type
_entity.pdbx_description
1 polymer ?
#
loop_
_entity_poly.entity_id
_entity_poly.type
_entity_poly.pdbx_seq_one_letter_code
_entity_poly.pdbx_strand_id
1 'polypeptide(L)'
;MAVPRGRERGESPAALAMAQARFARGDFTEARELYSAFIGQCASHRSKCSPEDLATAYNNRGQTKYFSVDFYEAMDDYTSAIEILPNFEVPYYNRGLIRYRLGKVVWFFTFLFFV
;
A
#
# COMPACT_ATOMS: atom_id res chain seq x y z
N MET A 1 8.20 -36.30 -20.23
CA MET A 1 7.10 -35.67 -19.47
C MET A 1 7.70 -34.72 -18.45
N ALA A 2 7.42 -33.42 -18.55
CA ALA A 2 7.56 -32.46 -17.46
C ALA A 2 6.67 -31.23 -17.81
N VAL A 3 5.88 -30.82 -16.84
CA VAL A 3 4.64 -30.04 -16.93
C VAL A 3 4.89 -28.56 -17.30
N PRO A 4 4.05 -27.91 -18.13
CA PRO A 4 4.16 -26.47 -18.35
C PRO A 4 3.68 -25.72 -17.09
N ARG A 5 4.58 -24.99 -16.41
CA ARG A 5 4.22 -24.12 -15.28
C ARG A 5 3.49 -22.86 -15.79
N GLY A 6 2.24 -23.04 -16.20
CA GLY A 6 1.33 -21.98 -16.61
C GLY A 6 0.33 -21.55 -15.53
N ARG A 7 0.55 -21.91 -14.25
CA ARG A 7 -0.50 -21.84 -13.21
C ARG A 7 -0.02 -21.29 -11.84
N GLU A 8 0.67 -20.16 -11.82
CA GLU A 8 0.97 -19.45 -10.55
C GLU A 8 0.57 -17.95 -10.57
N ARG A 9 0.19 -17.41 -11.75
CA ARG A 9 -0.31 -16.03 -11.88
C ARG A 9 -1.64 -15.77 -11.15
N GLY A 10 -2.27 -16.81 -10.59
CA GLY A 10 -3.54 -16.72 -9.85
C GLY A 10 -3.41 -16.67 -8.33
N GLU A 11 -2.27 -17.09 -7.75
CA GLU A 11 -2.07 -17.07 -6.30
C GLU A 11 -1.75 -15.65 -5.77
N SER A 12 -0.91 -14.90 -6.49
CA SER A 12 -0.59 -13.50 -6.17
C SER A 12 -1.85 -12.61 -6.14
N PRO A 13 -2.71 -12.61 -7.19
CA PRO A 13 -3.97 -11.88 -7.16
C PRO A 13 -4.96 -12.33 -6.09
N ALA A 14 -4.98 -13.62 -5.74
CA ALA A 14 -5.88 -14.13 -4.71
C ALA A 14 -5.51 -13.61 -3.31
N ALA A 15 -4.22 -13.57 -2.98
CA ALA A 15 -3.73 -13.02 -1.72
C ALA A 15 -4.05 -11.52 -1.60
N LEU A 16 -3.85 -10.76 -2.68
CA LEU A 16 -4.23 -9.34 -2.74
C LEU A 16 -5.73 -9.13 -2.59
N ALA A 17 -6.54 -9.93 -3.28
CA ALA A 17 -8.00 -9.85 -3.18
C ALA A 17 -8.49 -10.13 -1.75
N MET A 18 -7.87 -11.07 -1.05
CA MET A 18 -8.20 -11.36 0.36
C MET A 18 -7.91 -10.16 1.26
N ALA A 19 -6.74 -9.52 1.12
CA ALA A 19 -6.38 -8.32 1.84
C ALA A 19 -7.37 -7.17 1.54
N GLN A 20 -7.71 -6.99 0.27
CA GLN A 20 -8.67 -5.97 -0.17
C GLN A 20 -10.08 -6.22 0.39
N ALA A 21 -10.50 -7.48 0.51
CA ALA A 21 -11.78 -7.83 1.12
C ALA A 21 -11.84 -7.51 2.62
N ARG A 22 -10.71 -7.57 3.34
CA ARG A 22 -10.62 -7.11 4.74
C ARG A 22 -10.67 -5.60 4.83
N PHE A 23 -9.93 -4.93 3.94
CA PHE A 23 -9.96 -3.47 3.84
C PHE A 23 -11.37 -2.94 3.57
N ALA A 24 -12.10 -3.53 2.62
CA ALA A 24 -13.46 -3.12 2.27
C ALA A 24 -14.47 -3.30 3.43
N ARG A 25 -14.17 -4.18 4.39
CA ARG A 25 -14.95 -4.38 5.62
C ARG A 25 -14.58 -3.40 6.74
N GLY A 26 -13.53 -2.62 6.58
CA GLY A 26 -12.98 -1.74 7.62
C GLY A 26 -12.03 -2.44 8.58
N ASP A 27 -11.69 -3.71 8.34
CA ASP A 27 -10.75 -4.50 9.15
C ASP A 27 -9.30 -4.09 8.83
N PHE A 28 -8.94 -2.83 9.09
CA PHE A 28 -7.67 -2.24 8.66
C PHE A 28 -6.46 -2.96 9.25
N THR A 29 -6.52 -3.41 10.50
CA THR A 29 -5.41 -4.15 11.10
C THR A 29 -5.16 -5.47 10.37
N GLU A 30 -6.20 -6.26 10.11
CA GLU A 30 -6.06 -7.52 9.36
C GLU A 30 -5.59 -7.28 7.93
N ALA A 31 -6.14 -6.26 7.25
CA ALA A 31 -5.73 -5.89 5.90
C ALA A 31 -4.24 -5.54 5.84
N ARG A 32 -3.74 -4.75 6.80
CA ARG A 32 -2.34 -4.35 6.89
C ARG A 32 -1.40 -5.54 7.05
N GLU A 33 -1.77 -6.51 7.89
CA GLU A 33 -0.98 -7.73 8.08
C GLU A 33 -0.94 -8.57 6.81
N LEU A 34 -2.09 -8.74 6.14
CA LEU A 34 -2.17 -9.48 4.88
C LEU A 34 -1.34 -8.82 3.77
N TYR A 35 -1.39 -7.50 3.64
CA TYR A 35 -0.53 -6.78 2.69
C TYR A 35 0.95 -6.91 3.03
N SER A 36 1.33 -6.85 4.30
CA SER A 36 2.72 -7.03 4.73
C SER A 36 3.22 -8.44 4.47
N ALA A 37 2.39 -9.45 4.71
CA ALA A 37 2.69 -10.85 4.40
C ALA A 37 2.90 -11.04 2.89
N PHE A 38 2.02 -10.47 2.05
CA PHE A 38 2.15 -10.51 0.60
C PHE A 38 3.46 -9.86 0.13
N ILE A 39 3.77 -8.65 0.60
CA ILE A 39 5.01 -7.94 0.26
C ILE A 39 6.24 -8.78 0.69
N GLY A 40 6.20 -9.39 1.88
CA GLY A 40 7.26 -10.27 2.37
C GLY A 40 7.47 -11.51 1.50
N GLN A 41 6.39 -12.13 1.02
CA GLN A 41 6.46 -13.26 0.08
C GLN A 41 7.03 -12.85 -1.28
N CYS A 42 6.69 -11.66 -1.76
CA CYS A 42 7.26 -11.12 -2.99
C CYS A 42 8.76 -10.81 -2.86
N ALA A 43 9.20 -10.38 -1.67
CA ALA A 43 10.61 -10.14 -1.39
C ALA A 43 11.43 -11.44 -1.39
N SER A 44 10.88 -12.54 -0.87
CA SER A 44 11.56 -13.85 -0.87
C SER A 44 11.45 -14.59 -2.20
N HIS A 45 10.37 -14.40 -2.95
CA HIS A 45 10.09 -15.10 -4.21
C HIS A 45 9.73 -14.13 -5.33
N ARG A 46 10.70 -13.29 -5.73
CA ARG A 46 10.53 -12.21 -6.73
C ARG A 46 9.96 -12.65 -8.08
N SER A 47 10.09 -13.93 -8.46
CA SER A 47 9.51 -14.48 -9.70
C SER A 47 7.99 -14.66 -9.66
N LYS A 48 7.37 -14.61 -8.47
CA LYS A 48 5.94 -14.87 -8.27
C LYS A 48 5.05 -13.63 -8.31
N CYS A 49 5.61 -12.44 -8.14
CA CYS A 49 4.86 -11.19 -8.08
C CYS A 49 5.14 -10.32 -9.30
N SER A 50 4.08 -9.81 -9.92
CA SER A 50 4.22 -8.78 -10.94
C SER A 50 4.58 -7.44 -10.29
N PRO A 51 5.34 -6.56 -10.95
CA PRO A 51 5.57 -5.19 -10.48
C PRO A 51 4.26 -4.44 -10.19
N GLU A 52 3.22 -4.69 -10.99
CA GLU A 52 1.89 -4.10 -10.84
C GLU A 52 1.21 -4.56 -9.54
N ASP A 53 1.24 -5.86 -9.25
CA ASP A 53 0.69 -6.43 -8.01
C ASP A 53 1.43 -5.89 -6.79
N LEU A 54 2.76 -5.82 -6.85
CA LEU A 54 3.58 -5.33 -5.74
C LEU A 54 3.34 -3.84 -5.48
N ALA A 55 3.30 -3.01 -6.53
CA ALA A 55 2.97 -1.59 -6.41
C ALA A 55 1.56 -1.39 -5.84
N THR A 56 0.59 -2.20 -6.26
CA THR A 56 -0.78 -2.20 -5.72
C THR A 56 -0.80 -2.56 -4.24
N ALA A 57 -0.03 -3.57 -3.83
CA ALA A 57 0.08 -3.98 -2.43
C ALA A 57 0.60 -2.85 -1.53
N TYR A 58 1.68 -2.18 -1.96
CA TYR A 58 2.23 -1.03 -1.25
C TYR A 58 1.23 0.12 -1.17
N ASN A 59 0.55 0.45 -2.28
CA ASN A 59 -0.50 1.47 -2.28
C ASN A 59 -1.61 1.15 -1.27
N ASN A 60 -2.13 -0.07 -1.28
CA ASN A 60 -3.27 -0.42 -0.43
C ASN A 60 -2.86 -0.56 1.05
N ARG A 61 -1.62 -1.00 1.33
CA ARG A 61 -1.07 -0.96 2.69
C ARG A 61 -0.93 0.48 3.19
N GLY A 62 -0.41 1.37 2.35
CA GLY A 62 -0.33 2.81 2.65
C GLY A 62 -1.71 3.42 2.91
N GLN A 63 -2.72 3.02 2.14
CA GLN A 63 -4.10 3.46 2.36
C GLN A 63 -4.66 2.95 3.69
N THR A 64 -4.34 1.72 4.06
CA THR A 64 -4.72 1.14 5.35
C THR A 64 -4.13 1.94 6.50
N LYS A 65 -2.83 2.24 6.44
CA LYS A 65 -2.12 3.09 7.42
C LYS A 65 -2.67 4.53 7.47
N TYR A 66 -3.05 5.08 6.32
CA TYR A 66 -3.71 6.38 6.24
C TYR A 66 -5.01 6.42 7.04
N PHE A 67 -5.83 5.38 6.97
CA PHE A 67 -7.06 5.28 7.77
C PHE A 67 -6.77 5.09 9.27
N SER A 68 -5.63 4.49 9.61
CA SER A 68 -5.10 4.42 10.98
C SER A 68 -4.40 5.70 11.46
N VAL A 69 -4.34 6.76 10.65
CA VAL A 69 -3.65 8.04 10.95
C VAL A 69 -2.11 7.92 11.01
N ASP A 70 -1.55 6.80 10.55
CA ASP A 70 -0.11 6.55 10.46
C ASP A 70 0.48 7.21 9.19
N PHE A 71 0.38 8.54 9.12
CA PHE A 71 0.61 9.30 7.88
C PHE A 71 2.03 9.19 7.32
N TYR A 72 3.07 9.15 8.18
CA TYR A 72 4.45 9.04 7.71
C TYR A 72 4.71 7.65 7.10
N GLU A 73 4.30 6.60 7.79
CA GLU A 73 4.45 5.23 7.28
C GLU A 73 3.61 4.98 6.01
N ALA A 74 2.45 5.63 5.90
CA ALA A 74 1.65 5.60 4.68
C ALA A 74 2.37 6.29 3.51
N MET A 75 3.07 7.41 3.75
CA MET A 75 3.88 8.08 2.74
C MET A 75 5.06 7.23 2.26
N ASP A 76 5.68 6.47 3.14
CA ASP A 76 6.76 5.54 2.79
C ASP A 76 6.23 4.45 1.85
N ASP A 77 5.09 3.86 2.19
CA ASP A 77 4.42 2.86 1.35
C ASP A 77 4.04 3.41 -0.04
N TYR A 78 3.50 4.62 -0.11
CA TYR A 78 3.23 5.25 -1.41
C TYR A 78 4.51 5.54 -2.19
N THR A 79 5.61 5.86 -1.51
CA THR A 79 6.89 6.10 -2.17
C THR A 79 7.45 4.80 -2.75
N SER A 80 7.39 3.69 -2.01
CA SER A 80 7.77 2.38 -2.56
C SER A 80 6.91 1.97 -3.76
N ALA A 81 5.59 2.22 -3.73
CA ALA A 81 4.72 1.95 -4.88
C ALA A 81 5.14 2.75 -6.13
N ILE A 82 5.52 4.01 -5.95
CA ILE A 82 6.02 4.90 -7.03
C ILE A 82 7.36 4.42 -7.59
N GLU A 83 8.27 3.96 -6.73
CA GLU A 83 9.57 3.44 -7.16
C GLU A 83 9.43 2.15 -7.99
N ILE A 84 8.44 1.31 -7.67
CA ILE A 84 8.18 0.07 -8.39
C ILE A 84 7.49 0.34 -9.74
N LEU A 85 6.46 1.18 -9.72
CA LEU A 85 5.68 1.52 -10.91
C LEU A 85 5.50 3.04 -11.00
N PRO A 86 6.44 3.77 -11.62
CA PRO A 86 6.40 5.23 -11.72
C PRO A 86 5.18 5.78 -12.45
N ASN A 87 4.56 4.96 -13.31
CA ASN A 87 3.35 5.34 -14.04
C ASN A 87 2.06 5.05 -13.25
N PHE A 88 2.15 4.54 -12.01
CA PHE A 88 1.00 4.30 -11.15
C PHE A 88 0.59 5.59 -10.45
N GLU A 89 -0.45 6.24 -10.97
CA GLU A 89 -0.89 7.57 -10.55
C GLU A 89 -1.52 7.60 -9.15
N VAL A 90 -2.12 6.49 -8.71
CA VAL A 90 -2.90 6.42 -7.45
C VAL A 90 -2.04 6.72 -6.21
N PRO A 91 -0.84 6.13 -6.03
CA PRO A 91 0.09 6.51 -4.96
C PRO A 91 0.45 8.00 -4.91
N TYR A 92 0.59 8.67 -6.06
CA TYR A 92 0.90 10.11 -6.09
C TYR A 92 -0.24 10.92 -5.50
N TYR A 93 -1.48 10.60 -5.90
CA TYR A 93 -2.67 11.23 -5.36
C TYR A 93 -2.79 11.01 -3.84
N ASN A 94 -2.63 9.76 -3.39
CA ASN A 94 -2.75 9.42 -1.98
C ASN A 94 -1.66 10.09 -1.11
N ARG A 95 -0.42 10.16 -1.61
CA ARG A 95 0.67 10.89 -0.94
C ARG A 95 0.40 12.40 -0.88
N GLY A 96 -0.17 12.98 -1.94
CA GLY A 96 -0.61 14.38 -1.97
C GLY A 96 -1.70 14.67 -0.94
N LEU A 97 -2.66 13.76 -0.78
CA LEU A 97 -3.73 13.87 0.21
C LEU A 97 -3.19 13.90 1.65
N ILE A 98 -2.14 13.13 1.95
CA ILE A 98 -1.47 13.19 3.25
C ILE A 98 -0.79 14.55 3.44
N ARG A 99 -0.04 15.04 2.46
CA ARG A 99 0.62 16.35 2.54
C ARG A 99 -0.38 17.47 2.79
N TYR A 100 -1.54 17.42 2.16
CA TYR A 100 -2.63 18.36 2.40
C TYR A 100 -3.14 18.29 3.85
N ARG A 101 -3.34 17.09 4.40
CA ARG A 101 -3.76 16.90 5.80
C ARG A 101 -2.71 17.39 6.79
N LEU A 102 -1.45 16.99 6.63
CA LEU A 102 -0.36 17.41 7.50
C LEU A 102 -0.13 18.93 7.40
N GLY A 103 -0.21 19.51 6.19
CA GLY A 103 -0.17 20.95 5.99
C GLY A 103 -1.22 21.67 6.83
N LYS A 104 -2.48 21.22 6.80
CA LYS A 104 -3.54 21.79 7.65
C LYS A 104 -3.23 21.68 9.15
N VAL A 105 -2.71 20.54 9.59
CA VAL A 105 -2.37 20.31 11.01
C VAL A 105 -1.24 21.25 11.44
N VAL A 106 -0.16 21.33 10.66
CA VAL A 106 0.98 22.21 10.95
C VAL A 106 0.52 23.67 10.99
N TRP A 107 -0.27 24.12 10.01
CA TRP A 107 -0.81 25.49 9.98
C TRP A 107 -1.72 25.80 11.18
N PHE A 108 -2.49 24.83 11.68
CA PHE A 108 -3.32 25.03 12.87
C PHE A 108 -2.48 25.19 14.13
N PHE A 109 -1.45 24.36 14.32
CA PHE A 109 -0.58 24.42 15.50
C PHE A 109 0.37 25.62 15.50
N THR A 110 0.90 26.03 14.34
CA THR A 110 1.75 27.22 14.27
C THR A 110 0.97 28.50 14.58
N PHE A 111 -0.33 28.55 14.28
CA PHE A 111 -1.17 29.68 14.66
C PHE A 111 -1.60 29.67 16.14
N LEU A 112 -1.75 28.49 16.76
CA LEU A 112 -2.20 28.39 18.16
C LEU A 112 -1.10 28.66 19.20
N PHE A 113 0.18 28.57 18.83
CA PHE A 113 1.31 28.83 19.75
C PHE A 113 1.89 30.25 19.65
N PHE A 114 1.35 31.11 18.77
CA PHE A 114 1.82 32.48 18.56
C PHE A 114 0.78 33.56 18.93
N VAL A 115 -0.22 33.23 19.74
CA VAL A 115 -1.17 34.19 20.35
C VAL A 115 -1.08 34.11 21.86
#